data_AF-A0A0J6VCB4-F1
#
_entry.id   AF-A0A0J6VCB4-F1
#
_cell.length_a   1.000
_cell.length_b   1.000
_cell.length_c   1.000
_cell.angle_alpha   90.00
_cell.angle_beta   90.00
_cell.angle_gamma   90.00
#
_symmetry.space_group_name_H-M   'P 1'
#
loop_
_entity.id
_entity.type
_entity.pdbx_description
1 polymer ?
#
loop_
_entity_poly.entity_id
_entity_poly.type
_entity_poly.pdbx_seq_one_letter_code
_entity_poly.pdbx_strand_id
1 'polypeptide(L)'
;MQFNDKTVLIDTQGNASSAALLYGAAFDRAPDIGGLVNWTNVLDTGASLKFVADHFINSQEFIQNYGTTSSNVAFVTDLYENALHRAPDAPGLADWTEALDHNALNRAEVLIGFALSPENQNNHSDTFHHGLVLA
;
A
#
# COMPACT_ATOMS: atom_id res chain seq x y z
N MET A 1 -26.99 7.42 28.84
CA MET A 1 -25.65 7.78 28.35
C MET A 1 -25.25 6.68 27.38
N GLN A 2 -25.36 6.94 26.07
CA GLN A 2 -25.20 5.91 25.03
C GLN A 2 -23.82 6.01 24.38
N PHE A 3 -23.21 4.83 24.29
CA PHE A 3 -21.88 4.42 23.82
C PHE A 3 -21.24 5.26 22.70
N ASN A 4 -20.02 5.73 22.96
CA ASN A 4 -19.12 6.40 22.02
C ASN A 4 -18.13 5.43 21.33
N ASP A 5 -18.36 4.12 21.44
CA ASP A 5 -17.42 3.06 21.04
C ASP A 5 -17.40 2.72 19.53
N LYS A 6 -18.18 3.41 18.70
CA LYS A 6 -18.23 3.11 17.25
C LYS A 6 -17.15 3.82 16.43
N THR A 7 -16.46 4.82 16.99
CA THR A 7 -15.40 5.53 16.26
C THR A 7 -14.09 4.74 16.27
N VAL A 8 -13.77 4.03 17.36
CA VAL A 8 -12.53 3.26 17.48
C VAL A 8 -12.54 2.04 16.56
N LEU A 9 -13.67 1.33 16.44
CA LEU A 9 -13.76 0.13 15.60
C LEU A 9 -13.68 0.43 14.10
N ILE A 10 -14.05 1.64 13.67
CA ILE A 10 -13.95 2.06 12.26
C ILE A 10 -12.51 2.54 11.95
N ASP A 11 -11.84 3.21 12.89
CA ASP A 11 -10.44 3.62 12.75
C ASP A 11 -9.50 2.41 12.75
N THR A 12 -9.66 1.47 13.69
CA THR A 12 -8.87 0.23 13.72
C THR A 12 -9.13 -0.66 12.49
N GLN A 13 -10.37 -0.72 11.99
CA GLN A 13 -10.67 -1.38 10.70
C GLN A 13 -10.00 -0.63 9.54
N GLY A 14 -9.98 0.70 9.57
CA GLY A 14 -9.31 1.56 8.59
C GLY A 14 -7.79 1.38 8.59
N ASN A 15 -7.16 1.27 9.76
CA ASN A 15 -5.73 1.07 9.93
C ASN A 15 -5.30 -0.32 9.45
N ALA A 16 -6.04 -1.36 9.83
CA ALA A 16 -5.79 -2.71 9.33
C ALA A 16 -5.96 -2.79 7.80
N SER A 17 -7.01 -2.15 7.26
CA SER A 17 -7.25 -2.12 5.81
C SER A 17 -6.14 -1.35 5.08
N SER A 18 -5.71 -0.20 5.62
CA SER A 18 -4.62 0.61 5.06
C SER A 18 -3.30 -0.13 5.07
N ALA A 19 -2.98 -0.83 6.17
CA ALA A 19 -1.80 -1.68 6.25
C ALA A 19 -1.86 -2.81 5.22
N ALA A 20 -3.00 -3.49 5.08
CA ALA A 20 -3.14 -4.57 4.10
C ALA A 20 -3.02 -4.08 2.64
N LEU A 21 -3.62 -2.95 2.30
CA LEU A 21 -3.48 -2.32 0.99
C LEU A 21 -2.02 -1.93 0.68
N LEU A 22 -1.30 -1.46 1.71
CA LEU A 22 0.11 -1.12 1.59
C LEU A 22 0.98 -2.36 1.33
N TYR A 23 0.66 -3.50 1.94
CA TYR A 23 1.33 -4.77 1.64
C TYR A 23 1.11 -5.22 0.20
N GLY A 24 -0.13 -5.18 -0.28
CA GLY A 24 -0.44 -5.54 -1.67
C GLY A 24 0.34 -4.67 -2.65
N ALA A 25 0.28 -3.35 -2.46
CA ALA A 25 0.99 -2.42 -3.33
C ALA A 25 2.52 -2.54 -3.27
N ALA A 26 3.10 -2.83 -2.10
CA ALA A 26 4.54 -2.92 -1.91
C ALA A 26 5.14 -4.28 -2.26
N PHE A 27 4.37 -5.37 -2.17
CA PHE A 27 4.93 -6.72 -2.22
C PHE A 27 4.15 -7.69 -3.11
N ASP A 28 3.06 -7.24 -3.75
CA ASP A 28 2.16 -8.08 -4.57
C ASP A 28 1.62 -9.30 -3.80
N ARG A 29 1.40 -9.15 -2.49
CA ARG A 29 0.91 -10.24 -1.65
C ARG A 29 0.08 -9.76 -0.48
N ALA A 30 -0.75 -10.67 0.02
CA ALA A 30 -1.44 -10.46 1.29
C ALA A 30 -0.44 -10.43 2.47
N PRO A 31 -0.69 -9.60 3.49
CA PRO A 31 0.11 -9.61 4.70
C PRO A 31 -0.07 -10.90 5.50
N ASP A 32 1.01 -11.36 6.13
CA ASP A 32 0.92 -12.38 7.18
C ASP A 32 0.20 -11.81 8.41
N ILE A 33 -0.54 -12.65 9.14
CA ILE A 33 -1.34 -12.24 10.31
C ILE A 33 -0.48 -11.46 11.33
N GLY A 34 0.73 -11.96 11.62
CA GLY A 34 1.63 -11.30 12.58
C GLY A 34 2.10 -9.92 12.10
N GLY A 35 2.41 -9.79 10.80
CA GLY A 35 2.80 -8.52 10.20
C GLY A 35 1.65 -7.52 10.21
N LEU A 36 0.45 -7.94 9.79
CA LEU A 36 -0.74 -7.11 9.78
C LEU A 36 -1.09 -6.59 11.18
N VAL A 37 -1.10 -7.46 12.18
CA VAL A 37 -1.37 -7.07 13.58
C VAL A 37 -0.32 -6.08 14.08
N ASN A 38 0.95 -6.31 13.79
CA ASN A 38 2.02 -5.39 14.20
C ASN A 38 1.83 -3.99 13.61
N TRP A 39 1.62 -3.87 12.30
CA TRP A 39 1.47 -2.57 11.65
C TRP A 39 0.14 -1.89 11.99
N THR A 40 -0.93 -2.67 12.19
CA THR A 40 -2.20 -2.13 12.71
C THR A 40 -1.98 -1.50 14.07
N ASN A 41 -1.30 -2.19 15.00
CA ASN A 41 -0.98 -1.65 16.33
C ASN A 41 -0.12 -0.38 16.23
N VAL A 42 0.89 -0.36 15.35
CA VAL A 42 1.73 0.82 15.12
C VAL A 42 0.88 2.02 14.68
N LEU A 43 -0.04 1.82 13.73
CA LEU A 43 -0.96 2.88 13.29
C LEU A 43 -1.93 3.31 14.42
N ASP A 44 -2.48 2.36 15.17
CA ASP A 44 -3.37 2.62 16.32
C ASP A 44 -2.66 3.43 17.44
N THR A 45 -1.34 3.30 17.57
CA THR A 45 -0.55 4.15 18.49
C THR A 45 -0.29 5.58 17.99
N GLY A 46 -0.80 5.94 16.82
CA GLY A 46 -0.70 7.28 16.23
C GLY A 46 0.46 7.45 15.25
N ALA A 47 1.12 6.36 14.83
CA ALA A 47 2.10 6.44 13.76
C ALA A 47 1.42 6.78 12.42
N SER A 48 2.12 7.53 11.57
CA SER A 48 1.62 7.86 10.23
C SER A 48 1.76 6.68 9.26
N LEU A 49 0.88 6.60 8.26
CA LEU A 49 1.04 5.62 7.18
C LEU A 49 2.36 5.79 6.42
N LYS A 50 2.85 7.03 6.31
CA LYS A 50 4.18 7.35 5.77
C LYS A 50 5.32 6.68 6.51
N PHE A 51 5.22 6.60 7.85
CA PHE A 51 6.20 5.88 8.66
C PHE A 51 6.21 4.38 8.31
N VAL A 52 5.04 3.77 8.14
CA VAL A 52 4.94 2.35 7.76
C VAL A 52 5.47 2.12 6.34
N ALA A 53 5.10 2.98 5.38
CA ALA A 53 5.57 2.90 4.00
C ALA A 53 7.09 3.08 3.87
N ASP A 54 7.68 3.99 4.65
CA ASP A 54 9.13 4.16 4.71
C ASP A 54 9.81 2.88 5.25
N HIS A 55 9.25 2.28 6.30
CA HIS A 55 9.72 0.99 6.81
C HIS A 55 9.65 -0.13 5.76
N PHE A 56 8.63 -0.14 4.91
CA PHE A 56 8.49 -1.13 3.84
C PHE A 56 9.56 -0.91 2.78
N ILE A 57 9.72 0.32 2.29
CA ILE A 57 10.71 0.65 1.24
C ILE A 57 12.15 0.35 1.68
N ASN A 58 12.45 0.54 2.96
CA ASN A 58 13.76 0.23 3.53
C ASN A 58 13.90 -1.25 3.95
N SER A 59 12.87 -2.08 3.79
CA SER A 59 12.93 -3.49 4.13
C SER A 59 13.77 -4.29 3.13
N GLN A 60 14.35 -5.40 3.60
CA GLN A 60 15.07 -6.32 2.72
C GLN A 60 14.14 -6.89 1.63
N GLU A 61 12.88 -7.17 1.95
CA GLU A 61 11.89 -7.69 0.99
C GLU A 61 11.67 -6.70 -0.17
N PHE A 62 11.53 -5.41 0.14
CA PHE A 62 11.36 -4.37 -0.88
C PHE A 62 12.60 -4.23 -1.76
N ILE A 63 13.79 -4.27 -1.14
CA ILE A 63 15.05 -4.22 -1.89
C ILE A 63 15.21 -5.44 -2.81
N GLN A 64 14.74 -6.62 -2.40
CA GLN A 64 14.76 -7.81 -3.27
C GLN A 64 13.77 -7.70 -4.43
N ASN A 65 12.59 -7.14 -4.20
CA ASN A 65 11.55 -7.02 -5.25
C ASN A 65 11.86 -5.91 -6.27
N TYR A 66 12.32 -4.74 -5.81
CA TYR A 66 12.52 -3.57 -6.67
C TYR A 66 13.98 -3.29 -7.02
N GLY A 67 14.93 -3.90 -6.29
CA GLY A 67 16.37 -3.62 -6.41
C GLY A 67 16.81 -2.34 -5.68
N THR A 68 18.11 -2.23 -5.40
CA THR A 68 18.70 -1.07 -4.69
C THR A 68 18.88 0.18 -5.54
N THR A 69 18.81 0.06 -6.87
CA THR A 69 19.13 1.14 -7.83
C THR A 69 18.11 1.28 -8.95
N SER A 70 16.85 0.90 -8.71
CA SER A 70 15.78 1.07 -9.71
C SER A 70 15.54 2.54 -10.00
N SER A 71 15.36 2.89 -11.28
CA SER A 71 14.95 4.24 -11.70
C SER A 71 13.52 4.56 -11.22
N ASN A 72 13.16 5.84 -11.17
CA ASN A 72 11.80 6.26 -10.77
C ASN A 72 10.73 5.65 -11.70
N VAL A 73 10.97 5.61 -13.01
CA VAL A 73 10.09 4.95 -13.99
C VAL A 73 9.88 3.46 -13.68
N ALA A 74 10.96 2.74 -13.37
CA ALA A 74 10.89 1.31 -13.05
C ALA A 74 10.07 1.11 -11.76
N PHE A 75 10.40 1.86 -10.71
CA PHE A 75 9.69 1.82 -9.44
C PHE A 75 8.18 2.09 -9.59
N VAL A 76 7.79 3.12 -10.37
CA VAL A 76 6.36 3.40 -10.62
C VAL A 76 5.72 2.28 -11.42
N THR A 77 6.41 1.73 -12.41
CA THR A 77 5.91 0.61 -13.24
C THR A 77 5.62 -0.62 -12.38
N ASP A 78 6.55 -0.99 -11.49
CA ASP A 78 6.39 -2.11 -10.57
C ASP A 78 5.18 -1.89 -9.63
N LEU A 79 4.93 -0.65 -9.18
CA LEU A 79 3.75 -0.32 -8.36
C LEU A 79 2.43 -0.46 -9.12
N TYR A 80 2.40 -0.13 -10.41
CA TYR A 80 1.22 -0.38 -11.26
C TYR A 80 0.92 -1.89 -11.36
N GLU A 81 1.95 -2.71 -11.54
CA GLU A 81 1.77 -4.16 -11.62
C GLU A 81 1.33 -4.76 -10.27
N ASN A 82 1.95 -4.34 -9.17
CA ASN A 82 1.67 -4.90 -7.84
C ASN A 82 0.34 -4.42 -7.24
N ALA A 83 0.02 -3.13 -7.36
CA ALA A 83 -1.18 -2.56 -6.74
C ALA A 83 -2.40 -2.60 -7.66
N LEU A 84 -2.20 -2.41 -8.96
CA LEU A 84 -3.29 -2.21 -9.91
C LEU A 84 -3.48 -3.40 -10.86
N HIS A 85 -2.55 -4.37 -10.84
CA HIS A 85 -2.55 -5.56 -11.70
C HIS A 85 -2.71 -5.24 -13.18
N ARG A 86 -2.12 -4.13 -13.61
CA ARG A 86 -2.15 -3.66 -15.00
C ARG A 86 -0.89 -2.86 -15.34
N ALA A 87 -0.64 -2.72 -16.64
CA ALA A 87 0.42 -1.84 -17.11
C ALA A 87 0.09 -0.36 -16.83
N PRO A 88 1.12 0.48 -16.62
CA PRO A 88 0.95 1.91 -16.51
C PRO A 88 0.40 2.53 -17.79
N ASP A 89 -0.50 3.48 -17.63
CA ASP A 89 -0.85 4.41 -18.71
C ASP A 89 0.20 5.52 -18.80
N ALA A 90 0.50 5.96 -20.04
CA ALA A 90 1.52 6.96 -20.32
C ALA A 90 1.39 8.26 -19.50
N PRO A 91 0.19 8.89 -19.36
CA PRO A 91 0.04 10.08 -18.54
C PRO A 91 0.28 9.80 -17.05
N GLY A 92 -0.29 8.74 -16.47
CA GLY A 92 -0.09 8.43 -15.06
C GLY A 92 1.36 8.11 -14.72
N LEU A 93 2.06 7.35 -15.57
CA LEU A 93 3.49 7.09 -15.40
C LEU A 93 4.32 8.38 -15.40
N ALA A 94 4.01 9.30 -16.32
CA ALA A 94 4.70 10.57 -16.41
C ALA A 94 4.47 11.42 -15.16
N ASP A 95 3.22 11.54 -14.70
CA ASP A 95 2.87 12.34 -13.52
C ASP A 95 3.59 11.85 -12.26
N TRP A 96 3.56 10.54 -12.00
CA TRP A 96 4.24 9.95 -10.84
C TRP A 96 5.76 10.06 -10.93
N THR A 97 6.32 9.84 -12.12
CA THR A 97 7.78 9.93 -12.33
C THR A 97 8.27 11.37 -12.18
N GLU A 98 7.56 12.35 -12.75
CA GLU A 98 7.89 13.77 -12.61
C GLU A 98 7.81 14.22 -11.15
N ALA A 99 6.79 13.78 -10.41
CA ALA A 99 6.69 14.06 -8.98
C ALA A 99 7.89 13.54 -8.17
N LEU A 100 8.43 12.36 -8.53
CA LEU A 100 9.63 11.79 -7.92
C LEU A 100 10.90 12.54 -8.35
N ASP A 101 11.06 12.82 -9.65
CA ASP A 101 12.24 13.50 -10.20
C ASP A 101 12.38 14.93 -9.66
N HIS A 102 11.25 15.62 -9.46
CA HIS A 102 11.20 16.96 -8.89
C HIS A 102 11.20 16.98 -7.36
N ASN A 103 11.28 15.81 -6.70
CA ASN A 103 11.21 15.67 -5.24
C ASN A 103 9.94 16.26 -4.63
N ALA A 104 8.86 16.38 -5.42
CA ALA A 104 7.55 16.80 -4.94
C ALA A 104 6.91 15.71 -4.07
N LEU A 105 7.18 14.45 -4.42
CA LEU A 105 6.88 13.27 -3.62
C LEU A 105 8.14 12.42 -3.45
N ASN A 106 8.17 11.64 -2.38
CA ASN A 106 9.16 10.57 -2.22
C ASN A 106 8.51 9.21 -2.52
N ARG A 107 9.32 8.14 -2.59
CA ARG A 107 8.82 6.79 -2.89
C ARG A 107 7.77 6.29 -1.90
N ALA A 108 7.86 6.65 -0.62
CA ALA A 108 6.87 6.27 0.39
C ALA A 108 5.51 6.93 0.12
N GLU A 109 5.50 8.21 -0.24
CA GLU A 109 4.27 8.91 -0.61
C GLU A 109 3.64 8.37 -1.89
N VAL A 110 4.46 8.00 -2.89
CA VAL A 110 3.98 7.36 -4.11
C VAL A 110 3.38 5.99 -3.80
N LEU A 111 4.07 5.15 -3.04
CA LEU A 111 3.56 3.84 -2.60
C LEU A 111 2.21 3.98 -1.88
N ILE A 112 2.05 4.97 -1.00
CA ILE A 112 0.78 5.26 -0.33
C ILE A 112 -0.31 5.65 -1.34
N GLY A 113 0.03 6.49 -2.32
CA GLY A 113 -0.88 6.89 -3.39
C GLY A 113 -1.44 5.69 -4.17
N PHE A 114 -0.60 4.72 -4.51
CA PHE A 114 -1.04 3.47 -5.14
C PHE A 114 -1.86 2.60 -4.19
N ALA A 115 -1.36 2.40 -2.96
CA ALA A 115 -2.01 1.55 -1.96
C ALA A 115 -3.44 2.03 -1.64
N LEU A 116 -3.64 3.32 -1.46
CA LEU A 116 -4.95 3.89 -1.11
C LEU A 116 -5.77 4.29 -2.33
N SER A 117 -5.30 4.02 -3.56
CA SER A 117 -6.05 4.34 -4.76
C SER A 117 -7.40 3.60 -4.77
N PRO A 118 -8.48 4.23 -5.29
CA PRO A 118 -9.78 3.56 -5.42
C PRO A 118 -9.69 2.26 -6.22
N GLU A 119 -8.81 2.21 -7.21
CA GLU A 119 -8.60 1.03 -8.04
C GLU A 119 -7.99 -0.14 -7.25
N ASN A 120 -6.94 0.11 -6.46
CA ASN A 120 -6.38 -0.93 -5.57
C ASN A 120 -7.39 -1.38 -4.51
N GLN A 121 -8.17 -0.46 -3.93
CA GLN A 121 -9.22 -0.81 -2.98
C GLN A 121 -10.27 -1.75 -3.62
N ASN A 122 -10.65 -1.47 -4.86
CA ASN A 122 -11.58 -2.32 -5.61
C ASN A 122 -10.97 -3.70 -5.91
N ASN A 123 -9.74 -3.75 -6.41
CA ASN A 123 -9.01 -5.00 -6.70
C ASN A 123 -8.88 -5.88 -5.45
N HIS A 124 -8.55 -5.26 -4.31
CA HIS A 124 -8.42 -5.96 -3.04
C HIS A 124 -9.78 -6.50 -2.56
N SER A 125 -10.86 -5.71 -2.68
CA SER A 125 -12.22 -6.16 -2.34
C SER A 125 -12.71 -7.32 -3.23
N ASP A 126 -12.33 -7.32 -4.51
CA ASP A 126 -12.67 -8.36 -5.47
C ASP A 126 -11.94 -9.68 -5.17
N THR A 127 -10.67 -9.59 -4.71
CA THR A 127 -9.89 -10.76 -4.29
C THR A 127 -10.55 -11.49 -3.11
N PHE A 128 -11.15 -10.76 -2.15
CA PHE A 128 -11.92 -11.38 -1.06
C PHE A 128 -13.21 -12.06 -1.54
N HIS A 129 -13.83 -11.56 -2.61
CA HIS A 129 -15.02 -12.19 -3.19
C HIS A 129 -14.66 -13.44 -4.02
N HIS A 130 -13.52 -13.46 -4.71
CA HIS A 130 -13.06 -14.61 -5.50
C HIS A 130 -12.35 -15.71 -4.69
N GLY A 131 -11.83 -15.41 -3.50
CA GLY A 131 -11.21 -16.40 -2.60
C GLY A 131 -12.16 -17.40 -1.93
N LEU A 132 -13.49 -17.22 -2.06
CA LEU A 132 -14.51 -18.06 -1.43
C LEU A 132 -15.14 -19.11 -2.37
N VAL A 133 -14.67 -19.27 -3.61
CA VAL A 133 -15.33 -20.13 -4.63
C VAL A 133 -14.55 -21.37 -5.06
N LEU A 134 -13.46 -21.73 -4.40
CA LEU A 134 -12.77 -23.00 -4.65
C LEU A 134 -12.96 -23.96 -3.47
N ALA A 135 -14.14 -24.60 -3.45
CA ALA A 135 -14.43 -25.82 -2.70
C ALA A 135 -14.54 -27.00 -3.67
#